data_AF-A0AAV2CYY8-F1
#
_entry.id   AF-A0AAV2CYY8-F1
#
_cell.length_a   1.000
_cell.length_b   1.000
_cell.length_c   1.000
_cell.angle_alpha   90.00
_cell.angle_beta   90.00
_cell.angle_gamma   90.00
#
_symmetry.space_group_name_H-M   'P 1'
#
loop_
_entity.id
_entity.type
_entity.pdbx_description
1 polymer ?
#
loop_
_entity_poly.entity_id
_entity_poly.type
_entity_poly.pdbx_seq_one_letter_code
_entity_poly.pdbx_strand_id
1 'polypeptide(L)'
;MQLQERIHKAILTAAFVLQLHAAVMEDRVVTAGYYDATVIVSNKLSSEMAVIVHCRSKQHDLGARAVGAGASYSFTFGKNLFGGTLFWCRAAFQDRRLAFLAFKQDDEGNVYVIDFEVSDDGVDRVNGEERVHITGWNRK
;
A
#
# COMPACT_ATOMS: atom_id res chain seq x y z
N MET A 1 -27.60 -28.92 -43.68
CA MET A 1 -26.38 -28.12 -43.98
C MET A 1 -26.24 -26.92 -43.04
N GLN A 2 -27.27 -26.05 -42.88
CA GLN A 2 -27.20 -24.87 -42.01
C GLN A 2 -27.03 -25.15 -40.50
N LEU A 3 -27.52 -26.29 -40.00
CA LEU A 3 -27.37 -26.66 -38.59
C LEU A 3 -25.92 -26.99 -38.23
N GLN A 4 -25.18 -27.67 -39.11
CA GLN A 4 -23.77 -28.00 -38.91
C GLN A 4 -22.89 -26.75 -38.88
N GLU A 5 -23.16 -25.78 -39.76
CA GLU A 5 -22.44 -24.51 -39.80
C GLU A 5 -22.68 -23.64 -38.56
N ARG A 6 -23.93 -23.62 -38.06
CA ARG A 6 -24.28 -22.93 -36.80
C ARG A 6 -23.62 -23.58 -35.59
N ILE A 7 -23.58 -24.92 -35.54
CA ILE A 7 -22.88 -25.66 -34.49
C ILE A 7 -21.38 -25.38 -34.53
N HIS A 8 -20.76 -25.39 -35.71
CA HIS A 8 -19.33 -25.12 -35.87
C HIS A 8 -18.97 -23.69 -35.42
N LYS A 9 -19.77 -22.68 -35.80
CA LYS A 9 -19.60 -21.29 -35.36
C LYS A 9 -19.79 -21.15 -33.85
N ALA A 10 -20.78 -21.83 -33.26
CA ALA A 10 -21.03 -21.81 -31.82
C ALA A 10 -19.91 -22.49 -30.99
N ILE A 11 -19.32 -23.57 -31.51
CA ILE A 11 -18.17 -24.24 -30.89
C ILE A 11 -16.93 -23.34 -30.97
N LEU A 12 -16.68 -22.71 -32.12
CA LEU A 12 -15.55 -21.79 -32.28
C LEU A 12 -15.68 -20.57 -31.36
N THR A 13 -16.88 -19.98 -31.23
CA THR A 13 -17.10 -18.87 -30.30
C THR A 13 -16.97 -19.29 -28.84
N ALA A 14 -17.53 -20.44 -28.45
CA ALA A 14 -17.38 -20.95 -27.08
C ALA A 14 -15.92 -21.28 -26.74
N ALA A 15 -15.16 -21.86 -27.66
CA ALA A 15 -13.74 -22.14 -27.50
C ALA A 15 -12.92 -20.85 -27.36
N PHE A 16 -13.22 -19.82 -28.16
CA PHE A 16 -12.56 -18.52 -28.08
C PHE A 16 -12.90 -17.78 -26.77
N VAL A 17 -14.17 -17.84 -26.34
CA VAL A 17 -14.61 -17.30 -25.04
C VAL A 17 -13.92 -18.03 -23.90
N LEU A 18 -13.79 -19.36 -23.95
CA LEU A 18 -13.10 -20.15 -22.95
C LEU A 18 -11.60 -19.83 -22.91
N GLN A 19 -10.97 -19.63 -24.07
CA GLN A 19 -9.58 -19.18 -24.18
C GLN A 19 -9.39 -17.76 -23.63
N LEU A 20 -10.33 -16.83 -23.86
CA LEU A 20 -10.31 -15.50 -23.25
C LEU A 20 -10.45 -15.59 -21.72
N HIS A 21 -11.38 -16.39 -21.21
CA HIS A 21 -11.54 -16.55 -19.77
C HIS A 21 -10.30 -17.20 -19.14
N ALA A 22 -9.70 -18.22 -19.76
CA ALA A 22 -8.46 -18.82 -19.27
C ALA A 22 -7.28 -17.85 -19.31
N ALA A 23 -7.12 -17.07 -20.39
CA ALA A 23 -6.09 -16.04 -20.49
C ALA A 23 -6.27 -14.91 -19.46
N VAL A 24 -7.51 -14.62 -19.05
CA VAL A 24 -7.82 -13.68 -17.96
C VAL A 24 -7.54 -14.29 -16.56
N MET A 25 -7.27 -15.60 -16.46
CA MET A 25 -7.20 -16.34 -15.19
C MET A 25 -5.84 -16.97 -14.86
N GLU A 26 -4.82 -16.88 -15.73
CA GLU A 26 -3.52 -17.55 -15.54
C GLU A 26 -2.40 -16.67 -14.95
N ASP A 27 -2.73 -15.48 -14.41
CA ASP A 27 -1.72 -14.53 -13.90
C ASP A 27 -2.00 -13.99 -12.49
N ARG A 28 -2.89 -14.64 -11.73
CA ARG A 28 -3.37 -14.10 -10.44
C ARG A 28 -2.32 -14.01 -9.34
N VAL A 29 -1.26 -14.81 -9.41
CA VAL A 29 -0.18 -14.80 -8.40
C VAL A 29 0.93 -13.82 -8.78
N VAL A 30 1.22 -13.66 -10.08
CA VAL A 30 2.32 -12.82 -10.59
C VAL A 30 1.91 -11.34 -10.65
N THR A 31 0.64 -11.04 -10.96
CA THR A 31 0.13 -9.66 -10.98
C THR A 31 -0.09 -9.07 -9.58
N ALA A 32 -0.55 -9.85 -8.61
CA ALA A 32 -0.80 -9.37 -7.24
C ALA A 32 0.45 -8.70 -6.63
N GLY A 33 1.63 -9.30 -6.81
CA GLY A 33 2.90 -8.71 -6.32
C GLY A 33 3.34 -7.43 -7.02
N TYR A 34 2.84 -7.14 -8.23
CA TYR A 34 3.17 -5.92 -8.99
C TYR A 34 2.27 -4.72 -8.62
N TYR A 35 1.04 -5.01 -8.18
CA TYR A 35 0.08 -3.96 -7.83
C TYR A 35 0.03 -3.66 -6.34
N ASP A 36 0.69 -4.44 -5.49
CA ASP A 36 0.68 -4.21 -4.06
C ASP A 36 1.75 -3.18 -3.63
N ALA A 37 1.37 -2.35 -2.67
CA ALA A 37 2.26 -1.44 -1.97
C ALA A 37 2.17 -1.71 -0.47
N THR A 38 3.32 -1.62 0.21
CA THR A 38 3.46 -1.85 1.65
C THR A 38 4.02 -0.61 2.31
N VAL A 39 3.35 -0.12 3.34
CA VAL A 39 3.85 0.94 4.21
C VAL A 39 4.34 0.29 5.50
N ILE A 40 5.55 0.67 5.91
CA ILE A 40 6.18 0.24 7.17
C ILE A 40 6.43 1.50 8.00
N VAL A 41 6.07 1.44 9.28
CA VAL A 41 6.33 2.51 10.25
C VAL A 41 7.09 1.89 11.42
N SER A 42 8.35 2.28 11.56
CA SER A 42 9.29 1.77 12.56
C SER A 42 9.45 2.77 13.71
N ASN A 43 9.38 2.27 14.93
CA ASN A 43 9.67 3.07 16.12
C ASN A 43 11.18 3.06 16.39
N LYS A 44 11.81 4.22 16.17
CA LYS A 44 13.24 4.48 16.37
C LYS A 44 13.47 5.56 17.43
N LEU A 45 12.51 5.75 18.34
CA LEU A 45 12.73 6.61 19.50
C LEU A 45 13.95 6.11 20.30
N SER A 46 14.74 7.03 20.82
CA SER A 46 15.85 6.72 21.73
C SER A 46 15.39 6.19 23.10
N SER A 47 14.10 6.32 23.40
CA SER A 47 13.45 5.84 24.62
C SER A 47 12.67 4.54 24.39
N GLU A 48 12.37 3.81 25.47
CA GLU A 48 11.54 2.60 25.45
C GLU A 48 10.03 2.88 25.26
N MET A 49 9.66 4.08 24.81
CA MET A 49 8.26 4.46 24.64
C MET A 49 7.64 3.87 23.38
N ALA A 50 6.35 3.55 23.47
CA ALA A 50 5.57 3.19 22.30
C ALA A 50 5.11 4.43 21.51
N VAL A 51 5.15 4.34 20.18
CA VAL A 51 4.53 5.30 19.28
C VAL A 51 3.13 4.81 18.92
N ILE A 52 2.13 5.67 19.02
CA ILE A 52 0.80 5.42 18.50
C ILE A 52 0.75 5.86 17.04
N VAL A 53 0.58 4.90 16.14
CA VAL A 53 0.47 5.12 14.70
C VAL A 53 -0.98 4.91 14.28
N HIS A 54 -1.59 5.93 13.67
CA HIS A 54 -2.94 5.86 13.11
C HIS A 54 -2.89 6.20 11.63
N CYS A 55 -3.13 5.18 10.79
CA CYS A 55 -3.14 5.32 9.34
C CYS A 55 -4.55 5.17 8.78
N ARG A 56 -4.86 5.92 7.73
CA ARG A 56 -6.15 5.84 7.02
C ARG A 56 -6.03 6.33 5.59
N SER A 57 -6.91 5.82 4.74
CA SER A 57 -7.21 6.40 3.44
C SER A 57 -8.48 7.26 3.51
N LYS A 58 -8.96 7.73 2.35
CA LYS A 58 -10.26 8.40 2.23
C LYS A 58 -11.42 7.47 2.65
N GLN A 59 -11.33 6.19 2.32
CA GLN A 59 -12.44 5.23 2.42
C GLN A 59 -12.23 4.18 3.51
N HIS A 60 -10.98 3.94 3.95
CA HIS A 60 -10.64 2.88 4.87
C HIS A 60 -9.80 3.41 6.02
N ASP A 61 -10.29 3.28 7.25
CA ASP A 61 -9.53 3.58 8.47
C ASP A 61 -8.88 2.29 8.97
N LEU A 62 -7.54 2.26 9.07
CA LEU A 62 -6.80 1.10 9.58
C LEU A 62 -6.78 1.07 11.12
N GLY A 63 -7.19 2.17 11.75
CA GLY A 63 -7.21 2.36 13.19
C GLY A 63 -5.84 2.75 13.75
N ALA A 64 -5.83 2.97 15.07
CA ALA A 64 -4.61 3.22 15.82
C ALA A 64 -3.94 1.90 16.23
N ARG A 65 -2.61 1.88 16.20
CA ARG A 65 -1.74 0.78 16.63
C ARG A 65 -0.62 1.33 17.50
N ALA A 66 -0.35 0.67 18.62
CA ALA A 66 0.81 0.97 19.44
C ALA A 66 2.02 0.18 18.91
N VAL A 67 3.12 0.87 18.62
CA VAL A 67 4.37 0.30 18.13
C VAL A 67 5.40 0.45 19.23
N GLY A 68 5.79 -0.65 19.86
CA GLY A 68 6.80 -0.67 20.93
C GLY A 68 8.19 -0.25 20.44
N ALA A 69 9.11 0.02 21.36
CA ALA A 69 10.48 0.43 21.02
C ALA A 69 11.17 -0.62 20.14
N GLY A 70 11.83 -0.17 19.07
CA GLY A 70 12.50 -1.03 18.09
C GLY A 70 11.58 -1.87 17.20
N ALA A 71 10.26 -1.87 17.45
CA ALA A 71 9.29 -2.60 16.66
C ALA A 71 8.80 -1.78 15.44
N SER A 72 8.10 -2.46 14.53
CA SER A 72 7.46 -1.83 13.38
C SER A 72 6.00 -2.28 13.23
N TYR A 73 5.21 -1.41 12.61
CA TYR A 73 3.86 -1.69 12.13
C TYR A 73 3.84 -1.56 10.63
N SER A 74 3.24 -2.53 9.94
CA SER A 74 3.09 -2.49 8.48
C SER A 74 1.70 -2.87 8.04
N PHE A 75 1.34 -2.40 6.85
CA PHE A 75 0.13 -2.80 6.15
C PHE A 75 0.37 -2.78 4.64
N THR A 76 -0.27 -3.72 3.95
CA THR A 76 -0.19 -3.89 2.49
C THR A 76 -1.56 -3.64 1.89
N PHE A 77 -1.59 -3.03 0.71
CA PHE A 77 -2.81 -2.75 -0.03
C PHE A 77 -2.55 -2.81 -1.53
N GLY A 78 -3.57 -3.21 -2.29
CA GLY A 78 -3.53 -3.14 -3.74
C GLY A 78 -3.72 -1.70 -4.24
N LYS A 79 -2.88 -1.30 -5.19
CA LYS A 79 -3.02 -0.05 -5.95
C LYS A 79 -4.27 -0.15 -6.86
N ASN A 80 -5.07 0.91 -6.88
CA ASN A 80 -6.18 1.02 -7.84
C ASN A 80 -5.64 1.14 -9.28
N LEU A 81 -6.19 0.36 -10.22
CA LEU A 81 -5.78 0.41 -11.64
C LEU A 81 -6.01 1.79 -12.29
N PHE A 82 -6.93 2.58 -11.76
CA PHE A 82 -7.24 3.94 -12.23
C PHE A 82 -6.61 5.04 -11.35
N GLY A 83 -5.66 4.69 -10.48
CA GLY A 83 -4.99 5.65 -9.63
C GLY A 83 -5.80 6.07 -8.38
N GLY A 84 -5.34 7.13 -7.73
CA GLY A 84 -6.05 7.79 -6.62
C GLY A 84 -5.94 7.09 -5.26
N THR A 85 -5.14 6.02 -5.14
CA THR A 85 -4.86 5.38 -3.85
C THR A 85 -4.00 6.29 -2.99
N LEU A 86 -4.39 6.46 -1.72
CA LEU A 86 -3.90 7.54 -0.90
C LEU A 86 -4.03 7.23 0.58
N PHE A 87 -2.91 7.29 1.31
CA PHE A 87 -2.85 7.01 2.74
C PHE A 87 -2.12 8.14 3.49
N TRP A 88 -2.71 8.53 4.61
CA TRP A 88 -2.13 9.44 5.58
C TRP A 88 -1.94 8.69 6.89
N CYS A 89 -0.82 8.95 7.55
CA CYS A 89 -0.56 8.43 8.87
C CYS A 89 -0.35 9.57 9.86
N ARG A 90 -0.67 9.31 11.12
CA ARG A 90 -0.32 10.15 12.25
C ARG A 90 0.50 9.31 13.22
N ALA A 91 1.70 9.77 13.53
CA ALA A 91 2.49 9.26 14.65
C ALA A 91 2.29 10.18 15.85
N ALA A 92 2.15 9.59 17.04
CA ALA A 92 2.04 10.33 18.29
C ALA A 92 2.71 9.59 19.43
N PHE A 93 3.42 10.31 20.28
CA PHE A 93 3.94 9.84 21.56
C PHE A 93 3.97 11.02 22.53
N GLN A 94 3.65 10.78 23.80
CA GLN A 94 3.48 11.85 24.80
C GLN A 94 2.55 12.97 24.29
N ASP A 95 3.04 14.22 24.26
CA ASP A 95 2.37 15.43 23.78
C ASP A 95 2.73 15.78 22.32
N ARG A 96 3.58 14.98 21.66
CA ARG A 96 4.04 15.19 20.29
C ARG A 96 3.21 14.40 19.30
N ARG A 97 2.89 15.04 18.17
CA ARG A 97 2.17 14.40 17.05
C ARG A 97 2.61 14.97 15.72
N LEU A 98 2.72 14.12 14.72
CA LEU A 98 3.00 14.49 13.34
C LEU A 98 2.09 13.70 12.41
N ALA A 99 1.48 14.40 11.45
CA ALA A 99 0.75 13.79 10.36
C ALA A 99 1.61 13.86 9.09
N PHE A 100 1.64 12.78 8.32
CA PHE A 100 2.43 12.69 7.11
C PHE A 100 1.73 11.89 6.02
N LEU A 101 2.11 12.17 4.78
CA LEU A 101 1.68 11.44 3.60
C LEU A 101 2.43 10.12 3.52
N ALA A 102 1.75 9.01 3.81
CA ALA A 102 2.37 7.69 3.81
C ALA A 102 2.46 7.11 2.40
N PHE A 103 1.44 7.34 1.58
CA PHE A 103 1.41 6.89 0.20
C PHE A 103 0.50 7.77 -0.64
N LYS A 104 0.94 8.09 -1.85
CA LYS A 104 0.11 8.65 -2.92
C LYS A 104 0.48 7.93 -4.20
N GLN A 105 -0.49 7.33 -4.85
CA GLN A 105 -0.28 6.67 -6.13
C GLN A 105 0.04 7.73 -7.20
N ASP A 106 1.17 7.57 -7.86
CA ASP A 106 1.58 8.32 -9.05
C ASP A 106 1.37 7.49 -10.32
N ASP A 107 1.57 8.13 -11.47
CA ASP A 107 1.45 7.51 -12.79
C ASP A 107 2.71 6.67 -13.15
N GLU A 108 3.76 6.77 -12.34
CA GLU A 108 5.07 6.14 -12.55
C GLU A 108 5.14 4.73 -11.93
N GLY A 109 4.26 4.40 -10.98
CA GLY A 109 3.88 3.04 -10.62
C GLY A 109 4.89 2.20 -9.84
N ASN A 110 6.10 2.72 -9.59
CA ASN A 110 7.28 1.93 -9.19
C ASN A 110 7.63 1.95 -7.69
N VAL A 111 6.67 2.18 -6.79
CA VAL A 111 6.93 2.12 -5.33
C VAL A 111 6.14 0.98 -4.69
N TYR A 112 6.87 -0.05 -4.24
CA TYR A 112 6.32 -1.26 -3.61
C TYR A 112 6.43 -1.26 -2.09
N VAL A 113 7.47 -0.63 -1.54
CA VAL A 113 7.71 -0.55 -0.10
C VAL A 113 8.08 0.89 0.26
N ILE A 114 7.41 1.45 1.28
CA ILE A 114 7.70 2.76 1.84
C ILE A 114 8.00 2.59 3.32
N ASP A 115 9.22 2.90 3.73
CA ASP A 115 9.65 2.84 5.13
C ASP A 115 9.64 4.23 5.76
N PHE A 116 9.02 4.32 6.93
CA PHE A 116 9.01 5.50 7.76
C PHE A 116 9.62 5.19 9.12
N GLU A 117 10.63 5.95 9.52
CA GLU A 117 11.25 5.86 10.83
C GLU A 117 10.78 7.02 11.71
N VAL A 118 10.13 6.71 12.83
CA VAL A 118 9.72 7.71 13.83
C VAL A 118 10.81 7.82 14.88
N SER A 119 11.43 9.00 14.98
CA SER A 119 12.50 9.31 15.92
C SER A 119 12.14 10.49 16.82
N ASP A 120 13.02 10.84 17.76
CA ASP A 120 12.82 11.99 18.65
C ASP A 120 12.70 13.32 17.89
N ASP A 121 13.36 13.43 16.73
CA ASP A 121 13.48 14.65 15.93
C ASP A 121 12.36 14.79 14.88
N GLY A 122 11.73 13.70 14.48
CA GLY A 122 10.68 13.74 13.46
C GLY A 122 10.31 12.39 12.92
N VAL A 123 9.85 12.39 11.68
CA VAL A 123 9.63 11.18 10.90
C VAL A 123 10.50 11.26 9.65
N ASP A 124 11.26 10.21 9.37
CA ASP A 124 12.04 10.11 8.14
C ASP A 124 11.37 9.13 7.19
N ARG A 125 11.30 9.46 5.90
CA ARG A 125 11.06 8.47 4.85
C ARG A 125 12.40 7.93 4.39
N VAL A 126 12.55 6.61 4.39
CA VAL A 126 13.79 5.91 4.04
C VAL A 126 13.60 5.11 2.75
N ASN A 127 14.54 5.23 1.82
CA ASN A 127 14.58 4.46 0.59
C ASN A 127 16.04 4.12 0.23
N GLY A 128 16.51 2.94 0.66
CA GLY A 128 17.93 2.58 0.54
C GLY A 128 18.79 3.52 1.39
N GLU A 129 19.73 4.23 0.74
CA GLU A 129 20.58 5.24 1.40
C GLU A 129 19.91 6.63 1.48
N GLU A 130 18.83 6.86 0.72
CA GLU A 130 18.12 8.13 0.74
C GLU A 130 17.26 8.27 2.00
N ARG A 131 17.39 9.41 2.67
CA ARG A 131 16.59 9.79 3.83
C ARG A 131 15.98 11.17 3.63
N VAL A 132 14.65 11.23 3.62
CA VAL A 132 13.91 12.49 3.53
C VAL A 132 13.27 12.77 4.87
N HIS A 133 13.79 13.80 5.57
CA HIS A 133 13.30 14.19 6.88
C HIS A 133 12.00 15.00 6.78
N ILE A 134 10.96 14.51 7.45
CA ILE A 134 9.65 15.15 7.57
C ILE A 134 9.61 15.84 8.94
N THR A 135 10.04 17.10 8.96
CA THR A 135 10.06 17.93 10.19
C THR A 135 8.66 18.40 10.58
N GLY A 136 8.51 18.78 11.85
CA GLY A 136 7.39 19.59 12.32
C GLY A 136 6.48 18.90 13.32
N TRP A 137 7.04 18.32 14.40
CA TRP A 137 6.23 17.88 15.54
C TRP A 137 5.30 19.03 15.97
N ASN A 138 4.00 18.82 15.80
CA ASN A 138 3.00 19.74 16.33
C ASN A 138 2.81 19.40 17.81
N ARG A 139 3.01 20.39 18.68
CA ARG A 139 2.64 20.25 20.10
C ARG A 139 1.12 20.37 20.24
N LYS A 140 0.55 19.72 21.27
CA LYS A 140 -0.86 19.93 21.63
C LYS A 140 -1.13 21.31 22.15
#